data_AF-L9WAS4-F1
#
_entry.id   AF-L9WAS4-F1
#
_cell.length_a   1.000
_cell.length_b   1.000
_cell.length_c   1.000
_cell.angle_alpha   90.00
_cell.angle_beta   90.00
_cell.angle_gamma   90.00
#
_symmetry.space_group_name_H-M   'P 1'
#
loop_
_entity.id
_entity.type
_entity.pdbx_description
1 polymer ?
#
loop_
_entity_poly.entity_id
_entity_poly.type
_entity_poly.pdbx_seq_one_letter_code
_entity_poly.pdbx_strand_id
1 'polypeptide(L)'
;MEQSVEKIIQHGLELDPDQLDGTDVSPKQSVQEVLSSNDQNIVSFEYDAYTTVRVWRDPDDTSAWTNPELMLSLSIDGTAGFENEADIVEDRFDILLDIVADIVPVVKPEYCWGMLPHNHEHAVQYQPTERPIVEHIDSLSWISVFGPTLVADLGGRDRVLSTPAARVEELETGHILVVKTADFFDYNFDGDAIDQYLLEGTPLAEIEAEASTSDSQVSGETIAFDDPFRDFEPGDIGADVVVEKDAVGGEISNGDLHLRRVRVDENSHLRDVKTNEFARRLYGPDGQIGTLPSDITTDEEQFSPLALNGVPVEFVRLTVPDGENVITKCMALDVDVNKFEFLVRLSTSVLDNGYDQADIAATESLLDSIDSLEDQANIDQLIRQL
;
A
#
# COMPACT_ATOMS: atom_id res chain seq x y z
N MET A 1 -18.01 -20.43 -21.52
CA MET A 1 -18.84 -19.77 -20.49
C MET A 1 -19.25 -20.75 -19.39
N GLU A 2 -20.26 -21.62 -19.55
CA GLU A 2 -20.53 -22.72 -18.58
C GLU A 2 -19.32 -23.63 -18.38
N GLN A 3 -18.64 -24.04 -19.47
CA GLN A 3 -17.44 -24.91 -19.38
C GLN A 3 -16.22 -24.28 -18.69
N SER A 4 -16.10 -22.96 -18.63
CA SER A 4 -14.94 -22.30 -17.99
C SER A 4 -15.20 -22.11 -16.50
N VAL A 5 -16.45 -21.79 -16.14
CA VAL A 5 -16.93 -21.74 -14.75
C VAL A 5 -17.00 -23.14 -14.14
N GLU A 6 -17.50 -24.15 -14.87
CA GLU A 6 -17.40 -25.56 -14.46
C GLU A 6 -15.95 -26.00 -14.29
N LYS A 7 -15.00 -25.51 -15.10
CA LYS A 7 -13.58 -25.84 -14.93
C LYS A 7 -12.93 -25.14 -13.75
N ILE A 8 -13.25 -23.88 -13.46
CA ILE A 8 -12.77 -23.18 -12.25
C ILE A 8 -13.36 -23.85 -10.99
N ILE A 9 -14.64 -24.19 -11.03
CA ILE A 9 -15.32 -24.93 -9.95
C ILE A 9 -14.78 -26.36 -9.84
N GLN A 10 -14.51 -27.06 -10.94
CA GLN A 10 -13.91 -28.41 -10.94
C GLN A 10 -12.44 -28.38 -10.52
N HIS A 11 -11.62 -27.41 -10.94
CA HIS A 11 -10.23 -27.30 -10.49
C HIS A 11 -10.12 -26.83 -9.03
N GLY A 12 -11.03 -25.97 -8.56
CA GLY A 12 -11.13 -25.66 -7.14
C GLY A 12 -11.52 -26.88 -6.30
N LEU A 13 -12.31 -27.82 -6.85
CA LEU A 13 -12.80 -29.02 -6.14
C LEU A 13 -12.02 -30.32 -6.41
N GLU A 14 -11.18 -30.39 -7.44
CA GLU A 14 -10.42 -31.59 -7.84
C GLU A 14 -8.91 -31.29 -7.95
N LEU A 15 -8.26 -31.04 -6.82
CA LEU A 15 -6.85 -31.41 -6.67
C LEU A 15 -6.82 -32.92 -6.35
N ASP A 16 -6.55 -33.74 -7.38
CA ASP A 16 -6.48 -35.20 -7.27
C ASP A 16 -5.19 -35.60 -6.50
N PRO A 17 -5.30 -36.19 -5.29
CA PRO A 17 -4.14 -36.58 -4.49
C PRO A 17 -3.28 -37.70 -5.12
N ASP A 18 -3.76 -38.37 -6.17
CA ASP A 18 -3.08 -39.52 -6.77
C ASP A 18 -2.26 -39.20 -8.05
N GLN A 19 -2.14 -37.93 -8.46
CA GLN A 19 -1.38 -37.53 -9.68
C GLN A 19 0.05 -36.99 -9.42
N LEU A 20 0.52 -36.92 -8.16
CA LEU A 20 1.88 -36.48 -7.83
C LEU A 20 2.84 -37.67 -7.71
N ASP A 21 3.41 -38.10 -8.84
CA ASP A 21 4.48 -39.08 -8.85
C ASP A 21 5.81 -38.43 -8.42
N GLY A 22 6.18 -38.62 -7.15
CA GLY A 22 7.60 -38.77 -6.79
C GLY A 22 8.38 -37.55 -6.27
N THR A 23 7.75 -36.43 -5.93
CA THR A 23 8.39 -35.38 -5.10
C THR A 23 7.54 -35.11 -3.87
N ASP A 24 8.18 -35.28 -2.71
CA ASP A 24 7.64 -35.07 -1.38
C ASP A 24 7.30 -33.57 -1.20
N VAL A 25 6.10 -33.20 -1.64
CA VAL A 25 5.46 -31.92 -1.32
C VAL A 25 4.17 -32.29 -0.62
N SER A 26 4.10 -31.99 0.68
CA SER A 26 2.85 -32.13 1.44
C SER A 26 1.74 -31.33 0.75
N PRO A 27 0.48 -31.80 0.79
CA PRO A 27 -0.59 -31.23 -0.04
C PRO A 27 -0.86 -29.78 0.36
N LYS A 28 -0.51 -28.82 -0.51
CA LYS A 28 -0.97 -27.43 -0.38
C LYS A 28 -2.49 -27.43 -0.57
N GLN A 29 -3.19 -26.77 0.35
CA GLN A 29 -4.57 -27.05 0.74
C GLN A 29 -5.60 -26.83 -0.39
N SER A 30 -6.61 -27.71 -0.43
CA SER A 30 -7.77 -27.64 -1.32
C SER A 30 -8.77 -26.57 -0.90
N VAL A 31 -9.40 -25.89 -1.87
CA VAL A 31 -10.52 -24.94 -1.66
C VAL A 31 -11.56 -25.52 -0.70
N GLN A 32 -11.89 -24.79 0.37
CA GLN A 32 -12.73 -25.32 1.44
C GLN A 32 -14.23 -25.27 1.09
N GLU A 33 -14.70 -24.18 0.47
CA GLU A 33 -16.10 -24.02 0.10
C GLU A 33 -16.31 -22.95 -0.97
N VAL A 34 -17.19 -23.21 -1.96
CA VAL A 34 -17.70 -22.16 -2.88
C VAL A 34 -18.86 -21.47 -2.19
N LEU A 35 -18.65 -20.23 -1.74
CA LEU A 35 -19.60 -19.50 -0.88
C LEU A 35 -20.84 -19.03 -1.62
N SER A 36 -20.69 -18.59 -2.87
CA SER A 36 -21.81 -18.18 -3.73
C SER A 36 -21.36 -18.00 -5.18
N SER A 37 -22.22 -18.41 -6.11
CA SER A 37 -22.29 -17.77 -7.44
C SER A 37 -23.63 -17.04 -7.49
N ASN A 38 -23.61 -15.72 -7.37
CA ASN A 38 -24.83 -14.92 -7.48
C ASN A 38 -25.04 -14.46 -8.94
N ASP A 39 -26.20 -13.89 -9.25
CA ASP A 39 -26.53 -13.30 -10.55
C ASP A 39 -25.58 -12.14 -10.96
N GLN A 40 -24.60 -11.79 -10.12
CA GLN A 40 -23.58 -10.74 -10.33
C GLN A 40 -22.24 -11.30 -10.83
N ASN A 41 -22.17 -12.57 -11.27
CA ASN A 41 -20.98 -13.20 -11.86
C ASN A 41 -19.70 -13.24 -10.97
N ILE A 42 -19.84 -13.14 -9.65
CA ILE A 42 -18.70 -13.26 -8.73
C ILE A 42 -18.57 -14.74 -8.33
N VAL A 43 -17.35 -15.28 -8.42
CA VAL A 43 -17.02 -16.58 -7.83
C VAL A 43 -16.15 -16.32 -6.61
N SER A 44 -16.72 -16.56 -5.43
CA SER A 44 -16.02 -16.44 -4.16
C SER A 44 -15.76 -17.83 -3.59
N PHE A 45 -14.54 -18.07 -3.15
CA PHE A 45 -14.19 -19.30 -2.46
C PHE A 45 -13.37 -19.01 -1.19
N GLU A 46 -13.70 -19.72 -0.11
CA GLU A 46 -12.88 -19.74 1.09
C GLU A 46 -11.68 -20.63 0.82
N TYR A 47 -10.49 -20.04 0.91
CA TYR A 47 -9.25 -20.77 0.82
C TYR A 47 -8.88 -21.40 2.17
N ASP A 48 -9.01 -20.61 3.24
CA ASP A 48 -8.89 -21.04 4.62
C ASP A 48 -9.88 -20.28 5.52
N ALA A 49 -9.79 -20.47 6.85
CA ALA A 49 -10.68 -19.83 7.82
C ALA A 49 -10.59 -18.29 7.86
N TYR A 50 -9.64 -17.71 7.13
CA TYR A 50 -9.22 -16.31 7.21
C TYR A 50 -9.08 -15.63 5.85
N THR A 51 -9.09 -16.39 4.75
CA THR A 51 -8.79 -15.94 3.39
C THR A 51 -9.93 -16.29 2.46
N THR A 52 -10.61 -15.27 1.94
CA THR A 52 -11.57 -15.43 0.85
C THR A 52 -10.99 -14.84 -0.42
N VAL A 53 -10.93 -15.64 -1.48
CA VAL A 53 -10.56 -15.15 -2.81
C VAL A 53 -11.83 -14.90 -3.59
N ARG A 54 -11.93 -13.70 -4.16
CA ARG A 54 -13.03 -13.27 -5.01
C ARG A 54 -12.52 -13.06 -6.43
N VAL A 55 -13.06 -13.85 -7.33
CA VAL A 55 -12.85 -13.70 -8.76
C VAL A 55 -14.04 -12.93 -9.31
N TRP A 56 -13.76 -11.70 -9.77
CA TRP A 56 -14.78 -10.80 -10.28
C TRP A 56 -14.92 -10.95 -11.79
N ARG A 57 -16.16 -10.89 -12.25
CA ARG A 57 -16.52 -10.59 -13.63
C ARG A 57 -17.44 -9.38 -13.59
N ASP A 58 -16.98 -8.27 -14.15
CA ASP A 58 -17.66 -6.97 -14.09
C ASP A 58 -19.13 -7.11 -14.56
N PRO A 59 -20.12 -6.90 -13.68
CA PRO A 59 -21.52 -7.24 -13.96
C PRO A 59 -22.28 -6.16 -14.73
N ASP A 60 -21.76 -4.92 -14.82
CA ASP A 60 -22.55 -3.77 -15.28
C ASP A 60 -22.20 -3.23 -16.68
N ASP A 61 -21.21 -3.81 -17.36
CA ASP A 61 -20.75 -3.30 -18.66
C ASP A 61 -21.14 -4.20 -19.85
N THR A 62 -21.77 -3.61 -20.87
CA THR A 62 -22.05 -4.28 -22.17
C THR A 62 -20.84 -4.29 -23.09
N SER A 63 -19.68 -3.80 -22.63
CA SER A 63 -18.42 -3.81 -23.35
C SER A 63 -17.83 -5.22 -23.51
N ALA A 64 -16.86 -5.33 -24.42
CA ALA A 64 -16.11 -6.57 -24.65
C ALA A 64 -15.35 -7.06 -23.39
N TRP A 65 -15.19 -6.19 -22.38
CA TRP A 65 -14.39 -6.38 -21.17
C TRP A 65 -14.95 -7.41 -20.16
N THR A 66 -16.17 -7.89 -20.37
CA THR A 66 -16.82 -8.91 -19.52
C THR A 66 -16.51 -10.36 -19.92
N ASN A 67 -15.64 -10.58 -20.93
CA ASN A 67 -15.18 -11.92 -21.30
C ASN A 67 -14.00 -12.34 -20.40
N PRO A 68 -14.09 -13.43 -19.63
CA PRO A 68 -12.97 -13.87 -18.78
C PRO A 68 -11.74 -14.34 -19.56
N GLU A 69 -11.90 -14.78 -20.81
CA GLU A 69 -10.76 -15.05 -21.71
C GLU A 69 -10.05 -13.75 -22.15
N LEU A 70 -10.67 -12.60 -21.90
CA LEU A 70 -10.12 -11.28 -22.16
C LEU A 70 -9.56 -10.64 -20.88
N MET A 71 -10.36 -10.60 -19.82
CA MET A 71 -10.01 -9.89 -18.59
C MET A 71 -10.43 -10.67 -17.35
N LEU A 72 -9.51 -10.82 -16.41
CA LEU A 72 -9.74 -11.42 -15.10
C LEU A 72 -9.37 -10.41 -14.01
N SER A 73 -10.27 -10.18 -13.04
CA SER A 73 -10.00 -9.35 -11.87
C SER A 73 -10.02 -10.20 -10.61
N LEU A 74 -9.00 -10.02 -9.78
CA LEU A 74 -8.81 -10.75 -8.53
C LEU A 74 -8.80 -9.76 -7.37
N SER A 75 -9.62 -10.04 -6.36
CA SER A 75 -9.53 -9.35 -5.08
C SER A 75 -9.59 -10.36 -3.94
N ILE A 76 -8.90 -10.03 -2.86
CA ILE A 76 -8.70 -10.93 -1.73
C ILE A 76 -9.23 -10.22 -0.50
N ASP A 77 -10.17 -10.86 0.17
CA ASP A 77 -10.71 -10.37 1.43
C ASP A 77 -10.20 -11.26 2.55
N GLY A 78 -9.26 -10.73 3.34
CA GLY A 78 -8.84 -11.33 4.60
C GLY A 78 -9.81 -10.95 5.72
N THR A 79 -10.49 -11.91 6.33
CA THR A 79 -11.41 -11.66 7.47
C THR A 79 -10.71 -11.75 8.84
N ALA A 80 -9.45 -12.19 8.89
CA ALA A 80 -8.67 -12.20 10.13
C ALA A 80 -8.01 -10.85 10.38
N GLY A 81 -8.11 -10.34 11.61
CA GLY A 81 -7.25 -9.26 12.09
C GLY A 81 -5.79 -9.55 11.72
N PHE A 82 -5.15 -8.57 11.11
CA PHE A 82 -3.79 -8.61 10.55
C PHE A 82 -2.68 -8.72 11.61
N GLU A 83 -2.93 -9.39 12.74
CA GLU A 83 -2.01 -9.50 13.88
C GLU A 83 -1.05 -10.71 13.81
N ASN A 84 -1.03 -11.46 12.72
CA ASN A 84 -0.27 -12.71 12.70
C ASN A 84 1.07 -12.55 11.98
N GLU A 85 2.14 -12.88 12.72
CA GLU A 85 3.55 -13.17 12.39
C GLU A 85 3.91 -13.08 10.89
N ALA A 86 5.00 -12.37 10.55
CA ALA A 86 5.49 -12.17 9.18
C ALA A 86 5.51 -13.44 8.31
N ASP A 87 5.81 -14.60 8.91
CA ASP A 87 5.80 -15.92 8.26
C ASP A 87 4.40 -16.29 7.69
N ILE A 88 3.31 -15.88 8.33
CA ILE A 88 1.93 -16.11 7.87
C ILE A 88 1.56 -15.18 6.70
N VAL A 89 2.18 -13.99 6.62
CA VAL A 89 1.99 -13.05 5.51
C VAL A 89 2.76 -13.52 4.27
N GLU A 90 4.01 -13.97 4.43
CA GLU A 90 4.79 -14.58 3.35
C GLU A 90 4.13 -15.86 2.83
N ASP A 91 3.62 -16.73 3.71
CA ASP A 91 2.87 -17.92 3.29
C ASP A 91 1.62 -17.56 2.48
N ARG A 92 0.93 -16.47 2.82
CA ARG A 92 -0.23 -15.97 2.08
C ARG A 92 0.14 -15.40 0.71
N PHE A 93 1.30 -14.75 0.57
CA PHE A 93 1.79 -14.27 -0.73
C PHE A 93 1.93 -15.42 -1.73
N ASP A 94 2.63 -16.48 -1.34
CA ASP A 94 2.83 -17.64 -2.20
C ASP A 94 1.51 -18.36 -2.51
N ILE A 95 0.59 -18.44 -1.55
CA ILE A 95 -0.76 -18.98 -1.78
C ILE A 95 -1.50 -18.22 -2.89
N LEU A 96 -1.44 -16.89 -2.90
CA LEU A 96 -2.13 -16.07 -3.89
C LEU A 96 -1.55 -16.28 -5.29
N LEU A 97 -0.23 -16.36 -5.38
CA LEU A 97 0.45 -16.63 -6.64
C LEU A 97 0.17 -18.05 -7.13
N ASP A 98 0.10 -19.03 -6.23
CA ASP A 98 -0.31 -20.41 -6.55
C ASP A 98 -1.74 -20.43 -7.12
N ILE A 99 -2.69 -19.70 -6.51
CA ILE A 99 -4.07 -19.60 -7.01
C ILE A 99 -4.12 -18.94 -8.40
N VAL A 100 -3.35 -17.87 -8.62
CA VAL A 100 -3.24 -17.23 -9.95
C VAL A 100 -2.67 -18.23 -10.96
N ALA A 101 -1.60 -18.94 -10.59
CA ALA A 101 -0.95 -19.94 -11.43
C ALA A 101 -1.88 -21.11 -11.76
N ASP A 102 -2.85 -21.44 -10.91
CA ASP A 102 -3.86 -22.48 -11.15
C ASP A 102 -5.03 -21.98 -12.03
N ILE A 103 -5.47 -20.74 -11.84
CA ILE A 103 -6.61 -20.18 -12.58
C ILE A 103 -6.23 -19.82 -14.02
N VAL A 104 -5.05 -19.23 -14.23
CA VAL A 104 -4.63 -18.71 -15.54
C VAL A 104 -4.58 -19.79 -16.63
N PRO A 105 -4.06 -21.02 -16.40
CA PRO A 105 -4.08 -22.08 -17.40
C PRO A 105 -5.48 -22.51 -17.84
N VAL A 106 -6.45 -22.37 -16.94
CA VAL A 106 -7.86 -22.73 -17.18
C VAL A 106 -8.59 -21.65 -17.94
N VAL A 107 -8.45 -20.39 -17.49
CA VAL A 107 -9.17 -19.23 -18.01
C VAL A 107 -8.52 -18.66 -19.26
N LYS A 108 -7.18 -18.64 -19.29
CA LYS A 108 -6.33 -18.07 -20.35
C LYS A 108 -6.71 -16.61 -20.67
N PRO A 109 -6.70 -15.72 -19.67
CA PRO A 109 -7.05 -14.32 -19.88
C PRO A 109 -5.99 -13.62 -20.74
N GLU A 110 -6.43 -12.75 -21.66
CA GLU A 110 -5.52 -11.84 -22.37
C GLU A 110 -4.82 -10.88 -21.40
N TYR A 111 -5.52 -10.46 -20.35
CA TYR A 111 -4.99 -9.66 -19.24
C TYR A 111 -5.66 -10.04 -17.91
N CYS A 112 -4.86 -10.17 -16.84
CA CYS A 112 -5.36 -10.29 -15.47
C CYS A 112 -4.74 -9.20 -14.61
N TRP A 113 -5.52 -8.67 -13.68
CA TRP A 113 -5.02 -7.75 -12.68
C TRP A 113 -5.56 -8.12 -11.29
N GLY A 114 -4.74 -7.93 -10.27
CA GLY A 114 -5.02 -8.29 -8.89
C GLY A 114 -4.67 -7.14 -7.95
N MET A 115 -5.59 -6.85 -7.03
CA MET A 115 -5.44 -5.77 -6.06
C MET A 115 -5.60 -6.24 -4.63
N LEU A 116 -4.98 -5.48 -3.74
CA LEU A 116 -5.22 -5.56 -2.31
C LEU A 116 -6.54 -4.85 -1.97
N PRO A 117 -7.30 -5.33 -0.97
CA PRO A 117 -8.64 -4.83 -0.66
C PRO A 117 -8.68 -3.34 -0.30
N HIS A 118 -7.58 -2.76 0.18
CA HIS A 118 -7.51 -1.33 0.50
C HIS A 118 -7.29 -0.42 -0.73
N ASN A 119 -7.05 -0.99 -1.93
CA ASN A 119 -6.83 -0.24 -3.18
C ASN A 119 -8.04 -0.26 -4.14
N HIS A 120 -9.23 -0.60 -3.66
CA HIS A 120 -10.44 -0.66 -4.49
C HIS A 120 -10.81 0.69 -5.14
N GLU A 121 -10.46 1.82 -4.53
CA GLU A 121 -10.75 3.16 -5.06
C GLU A 121 -9.92 3.50 -6.33
N HIS A 122 -8.80 2.80 -6.55
CA HIS A 122 -7.94 2.94 -7.72
C HIS A 122 -8.17 1.87 -8.81
N ALA A 123 -9.19 1.02 -8.66
CA ALA A 123 -9.46 -0.08 -9.59
C ALA A 123 -9.57 0.35 -11.07
N VAL A 124 -10.04 1.58 -11.29
CA VAL A 124 -10.27 2.15 -12.62
C VAL A 124 -8.97 2.28 -13.43
N GLN A 125 -7.83 2.55 -12.79
CA GLN A 125 -6.56 2.80 -13.50
C GLN A 125 -5.92 1.52 -14.07
N TYR A 126 -6.25 0.37 -13.48
CA TYR A 126 -5.78 -0.95 -13.91
C TYR A 126 -6.67 -1.56 -14.99
N GLN A 127 -7.90 -1.03 -15.13
CA GLN A 127 -8.88 -1.53 -16.07
C GLN A 127 -8.63 -0.90 -17.45
N PRO A 128 -8.39 -1.71 -18.50
CA PRO A 128 -8.29 -1.18 -19.85
C PRO A 128 -9.60 -0.52 -20.27
N THR A 129 -9.52 0.70 -20.79
CA THR A 129 -10.69 1.44 -21.28
C THR A 129 -11.04 1.05 -22.72
N GLU A 130 -10.03 0.81 -23.57
CA GLU A 130 -10.17 0.44 -24.99
C GLU A 130 -9.05 -0.52 -25.45
N ARG A 131 -9.06 -0.89 -26.74
CA ARG A 131 -8.01 -1.71 -27.36
C ARG A 131 -7.15 -0.85 -28.28
N PRO A 132 -5.83 -1.13 -28.40
CA PRO A 132 -5.07 -2.21 -27.75
C PRO A 132 -4.89 -2.02 -26.24
N ILE A 133 -4.94 -3.11 -25.47
CA ILE A 133 -4.97 -3.07 -23.98
C ILE A 133 -3.83 -2.22 -23.42
N VAL A 134 -2.60 -2.38 -23.93
CA VAL A 134 -1.40 -1.64 -23.46
C VAL A 134 -1.48 -0.13 -23.64
N GLU A 135 -2.28 0.36 -24.59
CA GLU A 135 -2.41 1.81 -24.87
C GLU A 135 -3.49 2.47 -23.99
N HIS A 136 -4.24 1.67 -23.23
CA HIS A 136 -5.46 2.09 -22.56
C HIS A 136 -5.53 1.62 -21.10
N ILE A 137 -4.39 1.23 -20.54
CA ILE A 137 -4.19 1.02 -19.11
C ILE A 137 -3.22 2.10 -18.63
N ASP A 138 -3.57 2.79 -17.53
CA ASP A 138 -2.77 3.89 -17.02
C ASP A 138 -1.62 3.40 -16.13
N SER A 139 -1.81 2.29 -15.41
CA SER A 139 -0.78 1.67 -14.57
C SER A 139 -1.00 0.16 -14.43
N LEU A 140 0.07 -0.58 -14.14
CA LEU A 140 -0.05 -2.00 -13.78
C LEU A 140 -0.47 -2.16 -12.32
N SER A 141 -1.32 -3.15 -12.04
CA SER A 141 -1.68 -3.52 -10.67
C SER A 141 -0.56 -4.27 -9.97
N TRP A 142 -0.69 -4.49 -8.66
CA TRP A 142 0.27 -5.24 -7.84
C TRP A 142 0.61 -6.61 -8.46
N ILE A 143 -0.40 -7.37 -8.87
CA ILE A 143 -0.25 -8.61 -9.64
C ILE A 143 -0.85 -8.40 -11.02
N SER A 144 -0.03 -8.48 -12.06
CA SER A 144 -0.50 -8.42 -13.45
C SER A 144 -0.12 -9.70 -14.20
N VAL A 145 -1.04 -10.26 -14.99
CA VAL A 145 -0.76 -11.40 -15.87
C VAL A 145 -1.06 -11.03 -17.31
N PHE A 146 -0.08 -11.27 -18.19
CA PHE A 146 -0.18 -10.94 -19.60
C PHE A 146 -0.29 -12.22 -20.43
N GLY A 147 -1.35 -12.32 -21.23
CA GLY A 147 -1.51 -13.41 -22.18
C GLY A 147 -0.54 -13.30 -23.37
N PRO A 148 -0.31 -14.38 -24.15
CA PRO A 148 0.70 -14.40 -25.20
C PRO A 148 0.58 -13.29 -26.27
N THR A 149 -0.64 -12.88 -26.59
CA THR A 149 -0.89 -11.75 -27.51
C THR A 149 -0.39 -10.45 -26.91
N LEU A 150 -0.74 -10.18 -25.65
CA LEU A 150 -0.37 -8.97 -24.95
C LEU A 150 1.14 -8.91 -24.67
N VAL A 151 1.76 -10.05 -24.38
CA VAL A 151 3.22 -10.19 -24.29
C VAL A 151 3.90 -9.79 -25.60
N ALA A 152 3.31 -10.10 -26.76
CA ALA A 152 3.84 -9.65 -28.03
C ALA A 152 3.73 -8.13 -28.23
N ASP A 153 2.62 -7.54 -27.78
CA ASP A 153 2.38 -6.09 -27.83
C ASP A 153 3.32 -5.32 -26.89
N LEU A 154 3.63 -5.88 -25.72
CA LEU A 154 4.61 -5.38 -24.74
C LEU A 154 6.08 -5.54 -25.20
N GLY A 155 6.34 -5.78 -26.48
CA GLY A 155 7.69 -5.91 -27.03
C GLY A 155 8.31 -7.30 -26.93
N GLY A 156 7.50 -8.32 -26.60
CA GLY A 156 7.87 -9.74 -26.68
C GLY A 156 8.30 -10.38 -25.36
N ARG A 157 8.30 -11.72 -25.34
CA ARG A 157 8.57 -12.55 -24.16
C ARG A 157 9.83 -12.15 -23.39
N ASP A 158 10.96 -11.99 -24.08
CA ASP A 158 12.23 -11.71 -23.42
C ASP A 158 12.24 -10.34 -22.73
N ARG A 159 11.48 -9.37 -23.28
CA ARG A 159 11.29 -8.05 -22.66
C ARG A 159 10.46 -8.21 -21.39
N VAL A 160 9.28 -8.81 -21.47
CA VAL A 160 8.40 -8.97 -20.31
C VAL A 160 9.06 -9.78 -19.20
N LEU A 161 9.87 -10.80 -19.53
CA LEU A 161 10.64 -11.57 -18.54
C LEU A 161 11.81 -10.81 -17.90
N SER A 162 12.28 -9.74 -18.54
CA SER A 162 13.36 -8.89 -18.01
C SER A 162 12.82 -7.71 -17.20
N THR A 163 11.51 -7.66 -16.96
CA THR A 163 10.88 -6.61 -16.15
C THR A 163 11.54 -6.54 -14.77
N PRO A 164 11.88 -5.33 -14.27
CA PRO A 164 12.56 -5.16 -12.99
C PRO A 164 11.56 -5.22 -11.82
N ALA A 165 10.80 -6.31 -11.74
CA ALA A 165 9.77 -6.52 -10.71
C ALA A 165 10.25 -7.50 -9.65
N ALA A 166 9.59 -7.51 -8.48
CA ALA A 166 9.92 -8.45 -7.40
C ALA A 166 9.80 -9.92 -7.83
N ARG A 167 8.82 -10.24 -8.68
CA ARG A 167 8.69 -11.56 -9.29
C ARG A 167 8.20 -11.44 -10.73
N VAL A 168 8.84 -12.21 -11.61
CA VAL A 168 8.42 -12.37 -13.00
C VAL A 168 8.52 -13.84 -13.36
N GLU A 169 7.41 -14.42 -13.81
CA GLU A 169 7.31 -15.86 -14.05
C GLU A 169 6.49 -16.16 -15.31
N GLU A 170 7.03 -17.01 -16.19
CA GLU A 170 6.26 -17.56 -17.31
C GLU A 170 5.54 -18.83 -16.87
N LEU A 171 4.22 -18.82 -17.02
CA LEU A 171 3.36 -19.96 -16.77
C LEU A 171 3.39 -20.91 -17.99
N GLU A 172 3.02 -22.18 -17.79
CA GLU A 172 3.08 -23.22 -18.84
C GLU A 172 2.29 -22.89 -20.12
N THR A 173 1.30 -22.00 -20.01
CA THR A 173 0.48 -21.53 -21.13
C THR A 173 1.09 -20.37 -21.93
N GLY A 174 2.29 -19.92 -21.58
CA GLY A 174 2.96 -18.77 -22.18
C GLY A 174 2.43 -17.42 -21.69
N HIS A 175 1.63 -17.42 -20.63
CA HIS A 175 1.28 -16.20 -19.91
C HIS A 175 2.45 -15.79 -19.01
N ILE A 176 2.64 -14.50 -18.78
CA ILE A 176 3.68 -14.01 -17.89
C ILE A 176 3.04 -13.28 -16.72
N LEU A 177 3.28 -13.79 -15.52
CA LEU A 177 2.95 -13.20 -14.23
C LEU A 177 4.03 -12.18 -13.85
N VAL A 178 3.62 -10.99 -13.45
CA VAL A 178 4.47 -9.93 -12.92
C VAL A 178 3.90 -9.47 -11.59
N VAL A 179 4.76 -9.44 -10.57
CA VAL A 179 4.44 -8.94 -9.23
C VAL A 179 5.36 -7.77 -8.92
N LYS A 180 4.79 -6.58 -8.73
CA LYS A 180 5.55 -5.32 -8.58
C LYS A 180 6.50 -5.39 -7.38
N THR A 181 5.95 -5.67 -6.20
CA THR A 181 6.68 -5.74 -4.92
C THR A 181 6.36 -7.03 -4.17
N ALA A 182 7.35 -7.54 -3.43
CA ALA A 182 7.18 -8.67 -2.51
C ALA A 182 6.62 -8.23 -1.15
N ASP A 183 6.69 -6.94 -0.84
CA ASP A 183 6.14 -6.38 0.39
C ASP A 183 4.67 -6.01 0.17
N PHE A 184 3.78 -6.76 0.83
CA PHE A 184 2.34 -6.57 0.79
C PHE A 184 1.89 -5.23 1.38
N PHE A 185 2.76 -4.55 2.14
CA PHE A 185 2.50 -3.27 2.80
C PHE A 185 3.30 -2.11 2.19
N ASP A 186 4.06 -2.35 1.12
CA ASP A 186 4.76 -1.28 0.41
C ASP A 186 3.79 -0.55 -0.53
N TYR A 187 2.94 0.27 0.09
CA TYR A 187 2.00 1.18 -0.58
C TYR A 187 2.72 2.33 -1.30
N ASN A 188 4.00 2.54 -1.00
CA ASN A 188 4.88 3.56 -1.59
C ASN A 188 5.79 2.96 -2.68
N PHE A 189 5.55 1.72 -3.12
CA PHE A 189 6.35 1.12 -4.16
C PHE A 189 6.23 1.97 -5.43
N ASP A 190 7.36 2.55 -5.84
CA ASP A 190 7.50 3.38 -7.02
C ASP A 190 7.34 2.48 -8.28
N GLY A 191 6.07 2.21 -8.61
CA GLY A 191 5.66 1.37 -9.74
C GLY A 191 6.02 1.97 -11.10
N ASP A 192 6.46 3.22 -11.12
CA ASP A 192 6.80 3.99 -12.31
C ASP A 192 7.88 3.31 -13.14
N ALA A 193 8.91 2.73 -12.53
CA ALA A 193 9.97 2.05 -13.28
C ALA A 193 9.46 0.82 -14.05
N ILE A 194 8.53 0.07 -13.47
CA ILE A 194 7.93 -1.11 -14.10
C ILE A 194 6.97 -0.67 -15.22
N ASP A 195 6.18 0.37 -14.98
CA ASP A 195 5.21 0.91 -15.94
C ASP A 195 5.94 1.58 -17.12
N GLN A 196 6.99 2.37 -16.87
CA GLN A 196 7.90 2.92 -17.90
C GLN A 196 8.53 1.81 -18.74
N TYR A 197 8.98 0.72 -18.10
CA TYR A 197 9.59 -0.38 -18.82
C TYR A 197 8.58 -1.14 -19.69
N LEU A 198 7.43 -1.52 -19.16
CA LEU A 198 6.48 -2.39 -19.84
C LEU A 198 5.51 -1.63 -20.74
N LEU A 199 4.90 -0.55 -20.24
CA LEU A 199 3.86 0.21 -20.94
C LEU A 199 4.46 1.27 -21.87
N GLU A 200 5.46 2.04 -21.40
CA GLU A 200 6.04 3.13 -22.18
C GLU A 200 7.16 2.66 -23.13
N GLY A 201 7.72 1.48 -22.89
CA GLY A 201 8.77 0.90 -23.71
C GLY A 201 10.17 1.44 -23.42
N THR A 202 10.37 2.17 -22.32
CA THR A 202 11.65 2.72 -21.89
C THR A 202 12.66 1.58 -21.65
N PRO A 203 13.87 1.62 -22.24
CA PRO A 203 14.88 0.58 -22.02
C PRO A 203 15.36 0.54 -20.57
N LEU A 204 15.62 -0.65 -20.01
CA LEU A 204 16.21 -0.79 -18.66
C LEU A 204 17.45 0.07 -18.47
N ALA A 205 18.35 0.12 -19.47
CA ALA A 205 19.57 0.92 -19.37
C ALA A 205 19.29 2.44 -19.27
N GLU A 206 18.14 2.91 -19.77
CA GLU A 206 17.71 4.31 -19.63
C GLU A 206 17.09 4.53 -18.25
N ILE A 207 16.25 3.62 -17.77
CA ILE A 207 15.69 3.65 -16.40
C ILE A 207 16.81 3.56 -15.36
N GLU A 208 17.77 2.65 -15.55
CA GLU A 208 18.96 2.49 -14.71
C GLU A 208 19.90 3.69 -14.84
N ALA A 209 20.05 4.27 -16.03
CA ALA A 209 20.84 5.48 -16.21
C ALA A 209 20.16 6.68 -15.58
N GLU A 210 18.84 6.80 -15.63
CA GLU A 210 18.06 7.78 -14.89
C GLU A 210 18.26 7.54 -13.39
N ALA A 211 18.15 6.30 -12.91
CA ALA A 211 18.46 5.86 -11.55
C ALA A 211 19.97 5.90 -11.16
N SER A 212 20.89 6.14 -12.10
CA SER A 212 22.34 6.24 -11.83
C SER A 212 22.86 7.66 -12.02
N THR A 213 22.26 8.42 -12.93
CA THR A 213 22.29 9.88 -12.89
C THR A 213 21.50 10.38 -11.70
N SER A 214 20.57 9.57 -11.17
CA SER A 214 19.96 9.73 -9.85
C SER A 214 21.01 9.62 -8.74
N ASP A 215 21.97 8.70 -8.83
CA ASP A 215 23.09 8.67 -7.88
C ASP A 215 24.03 9.91 -7.92
N SER A 216 23.82 10.87 -8.84
CA SER A 216 24.47 12.20 -8.79
C SER A 216 23.52 13.39 -9.00
N GLN A 217 22.23 13.11 -9.17
CA GLN A 217 21.08 14.00 -9.32
C GLN A 217 19.85 13.12 -9.17
N VAL A 218 19.58 12.66 -7.94
CA VAL A 218 18.48 11.73 -7.62
C VAL A 218 17.28 12.21 -8.42
N SER A 219 16.72 11.40 -9.35
CA SER A 219 15.31 11.44 -9.72
C SER A 219 14.57 11.19 -8.43
N GLY A 220 14.58 12.26 -7.68
CA GLY A 220 14.12 12.35 -6.36
C GLY A 220 12.74 12.90 -6.52
N GLU A 221 11.76 12.02 -6.40
CA GLU A 221 11.16 12.12 -5.09
C GLU A 221 12.25 11.82 -4.06
N THR A 222 13.02 12.89 -3.76
CA THR A 222 13.41 13.15 -2.39
C THR A 222 12.13 12.80 -1.68
N ILE A 223 12.09 11.81 -0.79
CA ILE A 223 11.04 11.77 0.24
C ILE A 223 10.91 13.23 0.60
N ALA A 224 9.84 13.89 0.14
CA ALA A 224 9.89 15.33 0.00
C ALA A 224 10.01 15.75 1.43
N PHE A 225 11.20 16.22 1.79
CA PHE A 225 11.51 16.45 3.18
C PHE A 225 10.74 17.72 3.48
N ASP A 226 9.48 17.51 3.81
CA ASP A 226 8.46 18.53 3.90
C ASP A 226 8.06 18.52 5.35
N ASP A 227 8.97 19.11 6.13
CA ASP A 227 8.70 19.38 7.53
C ASP A 227 7.43 20.23 7.58
N PRO A 228 6.33 19.75 8.17
CA PRO A 228 5.06 20.48 8.17
C PRO A 228 5.15 21.80 8.95
N PHE A 229 6.25 22.03 9.66
CA PHE A 229 6.55 23.28 10.35
C PHE A 229 7.39 24.27 9.53
N ARG A 230 7.81 23.91 8.30
CA ARG A 230 8.65 24.77 7.44
C ARG A 230 8.03 26.14 7.20
N ASP A 231 6.72 26.18 7.03
CA ASP A 231 5.98 27.40 6.67
C ASP A 231 5.40 28.14 7.89
N PHE A 232 5.80 27.75 9.10
CA PHE A 232 5.40 28.44 10.33
C PHE A 232 6.26 29.70 10.55
N GLU A 233 5.62 30.78 11.01
CA GLU A 233 6.31 32.00 11.42
C GLU A 233 6.78 31.91 12.88
N PRO A 234 7.83 32.66 13.29
CA PRO A 234 8.21 32.75 14.70
C PRO A 234 7.03 33.12 15.59
N GLY A 235 6.76 32.29 16.60
CA GLY A 235 5.61 32.43 17.48
C GLY A 235 4.42 31.54 17.13
N ASP A 236 4.35 30.99 15.91
CA ASP A 236 3.34 30.00 15.55
C ASP A 236 3.50 28.75 16.42
N ILE A 237 2.37 28.12 16.71
CA ILE A 237 2.27 26.95 17.58
C ILE A 237 1.66 25.77 16.85
N GLY A 238 2.12 24.58 17.21
CA GLY A 238 1.64 23.33 16.65
C GLY A 238 1.83 22.14 17.58
N ALA A 239 1.38 20.98 17.13
CA ALA A 239 1.56 19.70 17.77
C ALA A 239 2.36 18.78 16.86
N ASP A 240 3.38 18.15 17.43
CA ASP A 240 4.30 17.27 16.75
C ASP A 240 4.37 15.94 17.48
N VAL A 241 4.81 14.90 16.78
CA VAL A 241 5.14 13.61 17.36
C VAL A 241 6.63 13.42 17.22
N VAL A 242 7.30 13.08 18.32
CA VAL A 242 8.75 12.86 18.33
C VAL A 242 9.09 11.51 18.93
N VAL A 243 10.22 10.96 18.50
CA VAL A 243 10.79 9.69 18.96
C VAL A 243 12.23 9.90 19.39
N GLU A 244 12.75 9.00 20.22
CA GLU A 244 14.17 8.96 20.55
C GLU A 244 15.00 8.43 19.38
N LYS A 245 16.30 8.74 19.40
CA LYS A 245 17.25 8.36 18.34
C LYS A 245 17.23 6.87 17.99
N ASP A 246 17.10 6.00 19.00
CA ASP A 246 17.19 4.56 18.84
C ASP A 246 15.97 3.95 18.12
N ALA A 247 14.85 4.68 18.09
CA ALA A 247 13.65 4.29 17.34
C ALA A 247 13.69 4.75 15.87
N VAL A 248 14.63 5.62 15.49
CA VAL A 248 14.71 6.16 14.13
C VAL A 248 15.26 5.10 13.16
N GLY A 249 14.51 4.82 12.09
CA GLY A 249 14.89 3.85 11.06
C GLY A 249 14.56 2.39 11.39
N GLY A 250 13.87 2.14 12.51
CA GLY A 250 13.27 0.86 12.86
C GLY A 250 11.74 0.94 12.87
N GLU A 251 11.09 -0.14 13.29
CA GLU A 251 9.64 -0.19 13.49
C GLU A 251 9.26 0.66 14.72
N ILE A 252 8.51 1.75 14.50
CA ILE A 252 8.13 2.70 15.55
C ILE A 252 6.84 2.21 16.22
N SER A 253 6.89 1.91 17.51
CA SER A 253 5.72 1.50 18.27
C SER A 253 5.01 2.70 18.93
N ASN A 254 3.76 2.51 19.37
CA ASN A 254 3.02 3.53 20.14
C ASN A 254 3.76 4.00 21.40
N GLY A 255 4.60 3.15 22.00
CA GLY A 255 5.39 3.49 23.19
C GLY A 255 6.55 4.44 22.92
N ASP A 256 7.03 4.48 21.68
CA ASP A 256 8.14 5.34 21.25
C ASP A 256 7.67 6.77 20.89
N LEU A 257 6.36 6.93 20.65
CA LEU A 257 5.75 8.19 20.22
C LEU A 257 5.53 9.13 21.41
N HIS A 258 6.09 10.33 21.30
CA HIS A 258 5.90 11.40 22.28
C HIS A 258 5.26 12.62 21.64
N LEU A 259 4.04 12.96 22.09
CA LEU A 259 3.37 14.19 21.69
C LEU A 259 4.09 15.40 22.29
N ARG A 260 4.49 16.35 21.44
CA ARG A 260 5.06 17.64 21.84
C ARG A 260 4.21 18.77 21.30
N ARG A 261 3.82 19.69 22.19
CA ARG A 261 3.24 20.97 21.79
C ARG A 261 4.37 21.96 21.61
N VAL A 262 4.57 22.45 20.40
CA VAL A 262 5.75 23.21 20.00
C VAL A 262 5.40 24.63 19.54
N ARG A 263 6.36 25.52 19.66
CA ARG A 263 6.36 26.88 19.11
C ARG A 263 7.63 27.09 18.31
N VAL A 264 7.52 27.78 17.17
CA VAL A 264 8.70 28.20 16.40
C VAL A 264 9.38 29.39 17.08
N ASP A 265 10.68 29.28 17.36
CA ASP A 265 11.47 30.38 17.92
C ASP A 265 12.03 31.33 16.82
N GLU A 266 12.73 32.39 17.22
CA GLU A 266 13.28 33.39 16.29
C GLU A 266 14.33 32.82 15.31
N ASN A 267 14.86 31.63 15.57
CA ASN A 267 15.83 30.93 14.73
C ASN A 267 15.18 29.76 13.97
N SER A 268 13.85 29.71 13.91
CA SER A 268 13.09 28.64 13.27
C SER A 268 13.27 27.26 13.94
N HIS A 269 13.64 27.21 15.22
CA HIS A 269 13.65 25.94 15.96
C HIS A 269 12.29 25.69 16.63
N LEU A 270 11.91 24.43 16.70
CA LEU A 270 10.77 23.99 17.50
C LEU A 270 11.16 23.91 18.97
N ARG A 271 10.44 24.68 19.80
CA ARG A 271 10.59 24.70 21.26
C ARG A 271 9.29 24.27 21.92
N ASP A 272 9.36 23.42 22.93
CA ASP A 272 8.20 23.03 23.72
C ASP A 272 7.51 24.27 24.33
N VAL A 273 6.19 24.36 24.18
CA VAL A 273 5.41 25.57 24.55
C VAL A 273 5.47 25.85 26.05
N LYS A 274 5.60 24.82 26.89
CA LYS A 274 5.54 24.95 28.36
C LYS A 274 6.92 25.13 28.98
N THR A 275 7.88 24.35 28.53
CA THR A 275 9.23 24.27 29.11
C THR A 275 10.25 25.12 28.37
N ASN A 276 9.96 25.49 27.11
CA ASN A 276 10.89 26.14 26.19
C ASN A 276 12.15 25.29 25.90
N GLU A 277 12.07 23.98 26.14
CA GLU A 277 13.10 23.01 25.74
C GLU A 277 13.10 22.84 24.22
N PHE A 278 14.25 22.49 23.66
CA PHE A 278 14.34 22.14 22.24
C PHE A 278 13.54 20.87 21.98
N ALA A 279 12.68 20.89 20.97
CA ALA A 279 11.73 19.79 20.75
C ALA A 279 12.36 18.64 19.95
N ARG A 280 12.99 18.93 18.80
CA ARG A 280 13.55 17.90 17.92
C ARG A 280 14.45 18.43 16.82
N ARG A 281 15.28 17.53 16.29
CA ARG A 281 15.90 17.68 14.96
C ARG A 281 15.14 16.88 13.91
N LEU A 282 15.54 17.14 12.68
CA LEU A 282 15.09 16.48 11.48
C LEU A 282 16.02 15.29 11.22
N TYR A 283 15.49 14.19 10.69
CA TYR A 283 16.29 13.04 10.27
C TYR A 283 15.89 12.68 8.84
N GLY A 284 16.86 12.60 7.94
CA GLY A 284 16.68 12.21 6.56
C GLY A 284 17.52 11.00 6.18
N PRO A 285 17.52 10.61 4.90
CA PRO A 285 18.27 9.44 4.40
C PRO A 285 19.77 9.49 4.71
N ASP A 286 20.36 10.69 4.67
CA ASP A 286 21.78 10.94 4.98
C ASP A 286 22.05 11.14 6.49
N GLY A 287 21.04 10.92 7.32
CA GLY A 287 21.09 11.10 8.76
C GLY A 287 20.53 12.45 9.22
N GLN A 288 21.08 12.96 10.32
CA GLN A 288 20.51 14.09 11.04
C GLN A 288 20.64 15.41 10.25
N ILE A 289 19.55 16.19 10.16
CA ILE A 289 19.48 17.46 9.44
C ILE A 289 19.45 18.63 10.45
N GLY A 290 20.09 19.75 10.08
CA GLY A 290 20.21 20.95 10.92
C GLY A 290 21.38 20.89 11.92
N THR A 291 21.60 21.98 12.67
CA THR A 291 22.63 22.02 13.73
C THR A 291 21.95 21.94 15.09
N LEU A 292 22.43 21.06 15.96
CA LEU A 292 21.93 20.99 17.33
C LEU A 292 22.26 22.30 18.07
N PRO A 293 21.28 22.93 18.74
CA PRO A 293 21.55 24.09 19.57
C PRO A 293 22.59 23.80 20.64
N SER A 294 23.47 24.77 20.92
CA SER A 294 24.61 24.58 21.84
C SER A 294 24.21 24.28 23.29
N ASP A 295 22.95 24.53 23.63
CA ASP A 295 22.33 24.26 24.94
C ASP A 295 21.85 22.81 25.12
N ILE A 296 21.93 21.96 24.08
CA ILE A 296 21.39 20.59 24.09
C ILE A 296 22.50 19.56 23.93
N THR A 297 22.38 18.43 24.65
CA THR A 297 23.29 17.29 24.52
C THR A 297 22.76 16.27 23.49
N THR A 298 23.64 15.46 22.90
CA THR A 298 23.26 14.47 21.88
C THR A 298 22.38 13.34 22.39
N ASP A 299 22.35 13.13 23.70
CA ASP A 299 21.64 12.01 24.34
C ASP A 299 20.19 12.39 24.68
N GLU A 300 19.84 13.68 24.54
CA GLU A 300 18.49 14.24 24.75
C GLU A 300 17.82 14.59 23.40
N GLU A 301 18.44 14.19 22.29
CA GLU A 301 18.00 14.52 20.94
C GLU A 301 16.80 13.67 20.53
N GLN A 302 15.69 14.33 20.19
CA GLN A 302 14.50 13.70 19.63
C GLN A 302 14.36 14.02 18.14
N PHE A 303 13.61 13.19 17.42
CA PHE A 303 13.36 13.32 15.97
C PHE A 303 11.88 13.20 15.68
N SER A 304 11.37 13.92 14.68
CA SER A 304 9.97 13.73 14.25
C SER A 304 9.94 12.83 13.03
N PRO A 305 9.15 11.75 13.07
CA PRO A 305 8.93 10.91 11.92
C PRO A 305 7.93 11.56 10.93
N LEU A 306 7.23 12.64 11.29
CA LEU A 306 6.23 13.28 10.42
C LEU A 306 6.83 13.94 9.18
N ALA A 307 8.06 14.47 9.29
CA ALA A 307 8.74 15.19 8.22
C ALA A 307 9.16 14.32 7.02
N LEU A 308 9.07 13.00 7.17
CA LEU A 308 9.35 12.02 6.10
C LEU A 308 8.09 11.52 5.40
N ASN A 309 6.89 11.94 5.82
CA ASN A 309 5.65 11.28 5.41
C ASN A 309 4.59 12.26 4.88
N GLY A 310 5.01 13.45 4.41
CA GLY A 310 4.12 14.38 3.72
C GLY A 310 2.93 14.87 4.56
N VAL A 311 3.05 14.91 5.88
CA VAL A 311 1.93 15.28 6.76
C VAL A 311 1.49 16.72 6.47
N PRO A 312 0.19 17.01 6.27
CA PRO A 312 -0.29 18.37 6.01
C PRO A 312 0.04 19.35 7.15
N VAL A 313 0.38 20.59 6.80
CA VAL A 313 0.63 21.70 7.75
C VAL A 313 -0.55 21.92 8.70
N GLU A 314 -1.79 21.67 8.27
CA GLU A 314 -3.00 21.80 9.07
C GLU A 314 -3.13 20.74 10.16
N PHE A 315 -2.60 19.53 9.92
CA PHE A 315 -2.65 18.47 10.93
C PHE A 315 -1.84 18.87 12.16
N VAL A 316 -0.72 19.57 11.95
CA VAL A 316 0.18 19.99 13.03
C VAL A 316 -0.15 21.37 13.58
N ARG A 317 -0.88 22.23 12.86
CA ARG A 317 -1.14 23.61 13.31
C ARG A 317 -2.08 23.66 14.51
N LEU A 318 -1.79 24.54 15.46
CA LEU A 318 -2.64 24.86 16.60
C LEU A 318 -3.01 26.35 16.59
N THR A 319 -4.20 26.68 17.10
CA THR A 319 -4.61 28.09 17.30
C THR A 319 -4.37 28.57 18.73
N VAL A 320 -4.35 27.65 19.70
CA VAL A 320 -4.07 27.92 21.12
C VAL A 320 -3.19 26.82 21.72
N PRO A 321 -2.36 27.12 22.75
CA PRO A 321 -1.40 26.17 23.31
C PRO A 321 -1.94 24.80 23.69
N ASP A 322 -3.11 24.73 24.30
CA ASP A 322 -3.76 23.49 24.73
C ASP A 322 -4.91 23.08 23.77
N GLY A 323 -4.92 23.60 22.54
CA GLY A 323 -5.94 23.29 21.53
C GLY A 323 -5.83 21.87 20.99
N GLU A 324 -6.85 21.42 20.28
CA GLU A 324 -6.85 20.13 19.59
C GLU A 324 -6.68 20.33 18.08
N ASN A 325 -6.10 19.31 17.46
CA ASN A 325 -5.96 19.09 16.03
C ASN A 325 -5.83 17.58 15.78
N VAL A 326 -5.71 17.18 14.52
CA VAL A 326 -5.56 15.77 14.10
C VAL A 326 -4.45 15.04 14.87
N ILE A 327 -3.26 15.63 15.00
CA ILE A 327 -2.13 15.00 15.72
C ILE A 327 -2.48 14.75 17.19
N THR A 328 -2.98 15.77 17.89
CA THR A 328 -3.31 15.64 19.32
C THR A 328 -4.45 14.65 19.57
N LYS A 329 -5.46 14.63 18.69
CA LYS A 329 -6.61 13.71 18.79
C LYS A 329 -6.17 12.27 18.55
N CYS A 330 -5.40 12.01 17.49
CA CYS A 330 -4.86 10.67 17.22
C CYS A 330 -3.98 10.16 18.37
N MET A 331 -3.10 11.01 18.90
CA MET A 331 -2.24 10.63 20.03
C MET A 331 -3.02 10.34 21.31
N ALA A 332 -4.20 10.93 21.49
CA ALA A 332 -5.06 10.72 22.66
C ALA A 332 -5.87 9.41 22.62
N LEU A 333 -6.05 8.81 21.43
CA LEU A 333 -6.81 7.57 21.27
C LEU A 333 -6.26 6.44 22.14
N ASP A 334 -7.12 5.68 22.81
CA ASP A 334 -6.74 4.51 23.60
C ASP A 334 -6.88 3.23 22.75
N VAL A 335 -5.91 3.03 21.85
CA VAL A 335 -5.94 2.01 20.78
C VAL A 335 -4.63 1.26 20.68
N ASP A 336 -4.70 -0.01 20.28
CA ASP A 336 -3.54 -0.87 20.08
C ASP A 336 -2.95 -0.74 18.68
N VAL A 337 -3.70 -0.17 17.72
CA VAL A 337 -3.19 0.11 16.37
C VAL A 337 -2.04 1.14 16.42
N ASN A 338 -1.04 0.95 15.56
CA ASN A 338 0.07 1.88 15.40
C ASN A 338 -0.42 3.28 14.99
N LYS A 339 -0.33 4.23 15.91
CA LYS A 339 -0.81 5.62 15.74
C LYS A 339 0.00 6.39 14.70
N PHE A 340 1.28 6.06 14.54
CA PHE A 340 2.11 6.71 13.53
C PHE A 340 1.67 6.27 12.13
N GLU A 341 1.52 4.97 11.89
CA GLU A 341 0.98 4.46 10.62
C GLU A 341 -0.41 5.01 10.33
N PHE A 342 -1.27 5.09 11.36
CA PHE A 342 -2.59 5.67 11.21
C PHE A 342 -2.54 7.15 10.80
N LEU A 343 -1.64 7.95 11.38
CA LEU A 343 -1.44 9.35 10.97
C LEU A 343 -0.95 9.48 9.52
N VAL A 344 -0.07 8.58 9.07
CA VAL A 344 0.40 8.57 7.69
C VAL A 344 -0.77 8.26 6.74
N ARG A 345 -1.60 7.25 7.04
CA ARG A 345 -2.79 6.92 6.24
C ARG A 345 -3.78 8.07 6.13
N LEU A 346 -4.09 8.73 7.27
CA LEU A 346 -4.95 9.91 7.27
C LEU A 346 -4.37 11.04 6.42
N SER A 347 -3.05 11.20 6.41
CA SER A 347 -2.37 12.23 5.62
C SER A 347 -2.49 11.94 4.12
N THR A 348 -2.21 10.70 3.70
CA THR A 348 -2.35 10.27 2.30
C THR A 348 -3.78 10.45 1.79
N SER A 349 -4.78 10.00 2.56
CA SER A 349 -6.19 10.13 2.19
C SER A 349 -6.64 11.58 1.92
N VAL A 350 -6.11 12.54 2.67
CA VAL A 350 -6.42 13.97 2.48
C VAL A 350 -5.68 14.56 1.28
N LEU A 351 -4.46 14.10 1.00
CA LEU A 351 -3.67 14.58 -0.14
C LEU A 351 -4.25 14.11 -1.48
N ASP A 352 -4.69 12.85 -1.56
CA ASP A 352 -5.21 12.25 -2.80
C ASP A 352 -6.53 12.88 -3.27
N ASN A 353 -7.36 13.36 -2.34
CA ASN A 353 -8.65 13.97 -2.64
C ASN A 353 -8.58 15.46 -3.05
N GLY A 354 -7.38 16.02 -3.11
CA GLY A 354 -7.19 17.43 -3.48
C GLY A 354 -7.57 18.38 -2.35
N TYR A 355 -6.85 18.26 -1.23
CA TYR A 355 -6.68 19.25 -0.16
C TYR A 355 -7.73 20.39 -0.09
N ASP A 356 -8.75 20.21 0.77
CA ASP A 356 -9.55 21.33 1.27
C ASP A 356 -9.84 21.28 2.78
N GLN A 357 -10.38 22.37 3.33
CA GLN A 357 -10.68 22.45 4.77
C GLN A 357 -11.80 21.51 5.24
N ALA A 358 -12.66 21.05 4.34
CA ALA A 358 -13.71 20.10 4.67
C ALA A 358 -13.13 18.71 4.94
N ASP A 359 -12.09 18.31 4.21
CA ASP A 359 -11.41 17.01 4.42
C ASP A 359 -10.71 16.92 5.77
N ILE A 360 -10.08 18.02 6.21
CA ILE A 360 -9.48 18.12 7.55
C ILE A 360 -10.56 18.05 8.63
N ALA A 361 -11.67 18.79 8.46
CA ALA A 361 -12.78 18.75 9.41
C ALA A 361 -13.44 17.36 9.47
N ALA A 362 -13.51 16.66 8.34
CA ALA A 362 -13.98 15.27 8.29
C ALA A 362 -13.03 14.34 9.06
N THR A 363 -11.72 14.52 8.90
CA THR A 363 -10.69 13.77 9.63
C THR A 363 -10.78 14.00 11.14
N GLU A 364 -10.92 15.25 11.58
CA GLU A 364 -11.11 15.57 13.01
C GLU A 364 -12.41 14.96 13.55
N SER A 365 -13.51 15.03 12.79
CA SER A 365 -14.79 14.44 13.18
C SER A 365 -14.73 12.90 13.24
N LEU A 366 -13.92 12.28 12.40
CA LEU A 366 -13.68 10.84 12.41
C LEU A 366 -12.95 10.44 13.69
N LEU A 367 -11.88 11.16 14.06
CA LEU A 367 -11.14 10.92 15.30
C LEU A 367 -12.02 11.12 16.53
N ASP A 368 -12.89 12.14 16.54
CA ASP A 368 -13.87 12.36 17.62
C ASP A 368 -14.90 11.22 17.72
N SER A 369 -15.28 10.66 16.57
CA SER A 369 -16.18 9.51 16.54
C SER A 369 -15.50 8.28 17.10
N ILE A 370 -14.23 8.05 16.75
CA ILE A 370 -13.41 6.95 17.26
C ILE A 370 -13.24 7.07 18.78
N ASP A 371 -12.86 8.24 19.29
CA ASP A 371 -12.67 8.50 20.73
C ASP A 371 -13.97 8.29 21.54
N SER A 372 -15.13 8.49 20.91
CA SER A 372 -16.43 8.29 21.56
C SER A 372 -16.88 6.82 21.67
N LEU A 373 -16.20 5.90 20.99
CA LEU A 373 -16.52 4.47 21.05
C LEU A 373 -15.97 3.85 22.34
N GLU A 374 -16.79 3.07 23.03
CA GLU A 374 -16.40 2.42 24.29
C GLU A 374 -15.77 1.03 24.09
N ASP A 375 -15.87 0.46 22.88
CA ASP A 375 -15.40 -0.89 22.56
C ASP A 375 -14.10 -0.83 21.74
N GLN A 376 -12.97 -1.04 22.43
CA GLN A 376 -11.63 -0.99 21.82
C GLN A 376 -11.47 -1.94 20.63
N ALA A 377 -12.06 -3.14 20.68
CA ALA A 377 -11.94 -4.10 19.57
C ALA A 377 -12.63 -3.60 18.30
N ASN A 378 -13.77 -2.89 18.45
CA ASN A 378 -14.46 -2.28 17.32
C ASN A 378 -13.73 -1.03 16.82
N ILE A 379 -13.07 -0.29 17.71
CA ILE A 379 -12.23 0.86 17.35
C ILE A 379 -11.05 0.40 16.51
N ASP A 380 -10.30 -0.59 16.98
CA ASP A 380 -9.12 -1.09 16.26
C ASP A 380 -9.53 -1.68 14.91
N GLN A 381 -10.67 -2.40 14.85
CA GLN A 381 -11.21 -2.90 13.59
C GLN A 381 -11.60 -1.76 12.63
N LEU A 382 -12.24 -0.70 13.13
CA LEU A 382 -12.61 0.46 12.33
C LEU A 382 -11.37 1.18 11.80
N ILE A 383 -10.37 1.43 12.65
CA ILE A 383 -9.09 2.04 12.25
C ILE A 383 -8.38 1.19 11.20
N ARG A 384 -8.45 -0.14 11.28
CA ARG A 384 -7.83 -1.06 10.30
C ARG A 384 -8.58 -1.11 8.95
N GLN A 385 -9.85 -0.72 8.92
CA GLN A 385 -10.68 -0.65 7.71
C GLN A 385 -10.57 0.70 6.99
N LEU A 386 -10.03 1.72 7.69
CA LEU A 386 -9.61 3.00 7.14
C LEU A 386 -8.16 2.90 6.65
#